data_AF-A0A0E4FW32-F1
#
_entry.id   AF-A0A0E4FW32-F1
#
_cell.length_a   1.000
_cell.length_b   1.000
_cell.length_c   1.000
_cell.angle_alpha   90.00
_cell.angle_beta   90.00
_cell.angle_gamma   90.00
#
_symmetry.space_group_name_H-M   'P 1'
#
loop_
_entity.id
_entity.type
_entity.pdbx_description
1 polymer ?
#
loop_
_entity_poly.entity_id
_entity_poly.type
_entity_poly.pdbx_seq_one_letter_code
_entity_poly.pdbx_strand_id
1 'polypeptide(L)'
;MDLDATMSFLVDTADIASQLRVMSTGAVQHTELVDVLRPDLTAAFKLPLHTVIDPPGLASKIVKASRRGKLRLEGFQVVEGFFTQPRLVLLIHRRVVGQLYCSRDGQSLQLEFRERTDARDMGNAVLALGRLSFNVHTPLGSAPADSIH
;
A
#
# COMPACT_ATOMS: atom_id res chain seq x y z
N MET A 1 -3.81 9.73 13.68
CA MET A 1 -2.92 9.79 12.49
C MET A 1 -3.39 10.95 11.64
N ASP A 2 -2.49 11.88 11.33
CA ASP A 2 -2.81 13.01 10.45
C ASP A 2 -2.79 12.53 8.99
N LEU A 3 -3.97 12.43 8.38
CA LEU A 3 -4.12 11.93 7.01
C LEU A 3 -3.57 12.90 5.97
N ASP A 4 -3.58 14.21 6.26
CA ASP A 4 -3.10 15.23 5.32
C ASP A 4 -1.57 15.29 5.31
N ALA A 5 -0.96 15.19 6.49
CA ALA A 5 0.50 15.04 6.62
C ALA A 5 0.97 13.73 5.96
N THR A 6 0.23 12.63 6.16
CA THR A 6 0.56 11.34 5.54
C THR A 6 0.39 11.37 4.03
N MET A 7 -0.67 12.01 3.53
CA MET A 7 -0.87 12.20 2.08
C MET A 7 0.27 13.01 1.47
N SER A 8 0.68 14.10 2.12
CA SER A 8 1.79 14.94 1.65
C SER A 8 3.09 14.13 1.58
N PHE A 9 3.40 13.37 2.65
CA PHE A 9 4.52 12.45 2.68
C PHE A 9 4.51 11.46 1.50
N LEU A 10 3.38 10.79 1.24
CA LEU A 10 3.25 9.83 0.14
C LEU A 10 3.48 10.48 -1.23
N VAL A 11 3.00 11.72 -1.42
CA VAL A 11 3.19 12.45 -2.67
C VAL A 11 4.65 12.88 -2.84
N ASP A 12 5.31 13.31 -1.78
CA ASP A 12 6.72 13.70 -1.80
C ASP A 12 7.62 12.49 -2.10
N THR A 13 7.38 11.35 -1.45
CA THR A 13 8.10 10.10 -1.74
C THR A 13 7.89 9.66 -3.20
N ALA A 14 6.67 9.80 -3.74
CA ALA A 14 6.40 9.53 -5.14
C ALA A 14 7.16 10.49 -6.07
N ASP A 15 7.26 11.78 -5.73
CA ASP A 15 7.99 12.78 -6.52
C ASP A 15 9.50 12.51 -6.49
N ILE A 16 10.09 12.26 -5.32
CA ILE A 16 11.50 11.87 -5.16
C ILE A 16 11.80 10.63 -6.01
N ALA A 17 11.00 9.58 -5.87
CA ALA A 17 11.18 8.36 -6.65
C ALA A 17 10.95 8.58 -8.17
N SER A 18 10.09 9.52 -8.56
CA SER A 18 9.95 9.95 -9.96
C SER A 18 11.16 10.73 -10.45
N GLN A 19 11.89 11.44 -9.60
CA GLN A 19 13.10 12.20 -9.95
C GLN A 19 14.33 11.29 -10.02
N LEU A 20 14.37 10.21 -9.23
CA LEU A 20 15.37 9.13 -9.32
C LEU A 20 15.33 8.35 -10.67
N ARG A 21 14.43 8.73 -11.60
CA ARG A 21 14.25 8.19 -12.98
C ARG A 21 15.44 8.32 -13.93
N VAL A 22 16.67 8.55 -13.46
CA VAL A 22 17.77 8.84 -14.38
C VAL A 22 18.20 7.61 -15.21
N MET A 23 17.95 6.34 -14.79
CA MET A 23 18.61 5.19 -15.48
C MET A 23 17.87 3.84 -15.61
N SER A 24 16.54 3.73 -15.46
CA SER A 24 15.88 2.39 -15.46
C SER A 24 14.54 2.36 -16.20
N THR A 25 14.39 1.37 -17.09
CA THR A 25 13.11 0.99 -17.72
C THR A 25 12.25 0.07 -16.84
N GLY A 26 12.79 -0.39 -15.70
CA GLY A 26 12.12 -1.27 -14.73
C GLY A 26 11.52 -0.53 -13.52
N ALA A 27 10.94 -1.28 -12.59
CA ALA A 27 10.42 -0.75 -11.33
C ALA A 27 11.49 0.04 -10.57
N VAL A 28 11.12 1.17 -9.97
CA VAL A 28 12.01 1.96 -9.12
C VAL A 28 11.89 1.46 -7.69
N GLN A 29 13.01 1.15 -7.06
CA GLN A 29 13.07 0.74 -5.66
C GLN A 29 14.00 1.67 -4.89
N HIS A 30 13.56 2.10 -3.71
CA HIS A 30 14.32 2.98 -2.84
C HIS A 30 14.10 2.57 -1.39
N THR A 31 15.09 2.75 -0.53
CA THR A 31 14.96 2.52 0.91
C THR A 31 15.60 3.66 1.66
N GLU A 32 14.85 4.23 2.58
CA GLU A 32 15.29 5.31 3.46
C GLU A 32 14.84 5.06 4.90
N LEU A 33 15.46 5.73 5.86
CA LEU A 33 15.04 5.65 7.27
C LEU A 33 14.04 6.78 7.55
N VAL A 34 12.85 6.43 8.03
CA VAL A 34 11.80 7.38 8.41
C VAL A 34 11.57 7.37 9.92
N ASP A 35 11.34 8.55 10.48
CA ASP A 35 11.02 8.70 11.89
C ASP A 35 9.60 8.22 12.19
N VAL A 36 9.48 7.33 13.17
CA VAL A 36 8.20 6.97 13.79
C VAL A 36 7.96 7.94 14.93
N LEU A 37 6.88 8.72 14.81
CA LEU A 37 6.56 9.76 15.78
C LEU A 37 5.68 9.23 16.92
N ARG A 38 5.91 9.76 18.11
CA ARG A 38 4.99 9.66 19.25
C ARG A 38 3.76 10.57 19.04
N PRO A 39 2.71 10.43 19.86
CA PRO A 39 1.55 11.34 19.81
C PRO A 39 1.90 12.82 20.00
N ASP A 40 2.99 13.14 20.69
CA ASP A 40 3.52 14.50 20.88
C ASP A 40 4.42 14.98 19.72
N LEU A 41 4.45 14.24 18.61
CA LEU A 41 5.24 14.49 17.40
C LEU A 41 6.77 14.39 17.60
N THR A 42 7.24 13.89 18.74
CA THR A 42 8.67 13.59 18.93
C THR A 42 9.05 12.27 18.26
N ALA A 43 10.25 12.20 17.68
CA ALA A 43 10.75 10.95 17.10
C ALA A 43 10.95 9.89 18.19
N ALA A 44 10.28 8.75 18.04
CA ALA A 44 10.41 7.59 18.93
C ALA A 44 11.59 6.71 18.51
N PHE A 45 11.61 6.30 17.24
CA PHE A 45 12.63 5.46 16.62
C PHE A 45 12.52 5.59 15.09
N LYS A 46 13.51 5.05 14.36
CA LYS A 46 13.51 5.03 12.90
C LYS A 46 13.15 3.66 12.37
N LEU A 47 12.35 3.60 11.31
CA LEU A 47 12.10 2.38 10.55
C LEU A 47 12.61 2.53 9.11
N PRO A 48 13.17 1.46 8.51
CA PRO A 48 13.40 1.44 7.08
C PRO A 48 12.07 1.46 6.33
N LEU A 49 11.90 2.41 5.43
CA LEU A 49 10.80 2.49 4.48
C LEU A 49 11.28 2.00 3.12
N HIS A 50 10.79 0.86 2.70
CA HIS A 50 10.99 0.32 1.37
C HIS A 50 9.92 0.85 0.43
N THR A 51 10.32 1.66 -0.55
CA THR A 51 9.43 2.22 -1.56
C THR A 51 9.63 1.52 -2.90
N VAL A 52 8.54 1.07 -3.52
CA VAL A 52 8.54 0.45 -4.85
C VAL A 52 7.56 1.18 -5.77
N ILE A 53 7.98 1.57 -6.97
CA ILE A 53 7.12 2.21 -7.98
C ILE A 53 7.11 1.39 -9.27
N ASP A 54 5.95 0.87 -9.63
CA ASP A 54 5.74 0.07 -10.83
C ASP A 54 4.35 0.33 -11.46
N PRO A 55 4.24 0.78 -12.72
CA PRO A 55 5.34 1.24 -13.57
C PRO A 55 5.86 2.61 -13.09
N PRO A 56 7.10 3.01 -13.42
CA PRO A 56 7.66 4.31 -13.03
C PRO A 56 6.81 5.53 -13.44
N GLY A 57 6.00 5.39 -14.51
CA GLY A 57 5.08 6.45 -14.96
C GLY A 57 3.88 6.69 -14.02
N LEU A 58 3.66 5.81 -13.04
CA LEU A 58 2.59 5.94 -12.05
C LEU A 58 2.86 7.09 -11.07
N ALA A 59 4.11 7.34 -10.69
CA ALA A 59 4.46 8.45 -9.81
C ALA A 59 4.00 9.80 -10.37
N SER A 60 4.25 10.07 -11.66
CA SER A 60 3.78 11.29 -12.31
C SER A 60 2.25 11.39 -12.38
N LYS A 61 1.53 10.26 -12.44
CA LYS A 61 0.04 10.25 -12.36
C LYS A 61 -0.42 10.62 -10.96
N ILE A 62 0.24 10.11 -9.92
CA ILE A 62 -0.06 10.42 -8.51
C ILE A 62 0.15 11.91 -8.25
N VAL A 63 1.31 12.47 -8.60
CA VAL A 63 1.60 13.91 -8.42
C VAL A 63 0.59 14.77 -9.17
N LYS A 64 0.24 14.43 -10.41
CA LYS A 64 -0.79 15.15 -11.18
C LYS A 64 -2.18 15.02 -10.55
N ALA A 65 -2.53 13.87 -9.99
CA ALA A 65 -3.80 13.66 -9.32
C ALA A 65 -3.87 14.44 -8.00
N SER A 66 -2.77 14.52 -7.25
CA SER A 66 -2.64 15.34 -6.03
C SER A 66 -2.98 16.79 -6.33
N ARG A 67 -2.30 17.39 -7.31
CA ARG A 67 -2.52 18.79 -7.74
C ARG A 67 -3.94 19.08 -8.24
N ARG A 68 -4.67 18.06 -8.64
CA ARG A 68 -6.06 18.15 -9.12
C ARG A 68 -7.10 17.83 -8.04
N GLY A 69 -6.68 17.58 -6.79
CA GLY A 69 -7.58 17.19 -5.70
C GLY A 69 -8.26 15.83 -5.93
N LYS A 70 -7.62 14.93 -6.69
CA LYS A 70 -8.18 13.62 -7.09
C LYS A 70 -7.62 12.44 -6.30
N LEU A 71 -6.66 12.69 -5.42
CA LEU A 71 -6.13 11.69 -4.51
C LEU A 71 -7.00 11.58 -3.27
N ARG A 72 -7.14 10.34 -2.78
CA ARG A 72 -7.77 10.02 -1.51
C ARG A 72 -6.91 8.98 -0.80
N LEU A 73 -6.76 9.13 0.51
CA LEU A 73 -6.06 8.18 1.37
C LEU A 73 -7.07 7.59 2.33
N GLU A 74 -7.12 6.27 2.41
CA GLU A 74 -8.06 5.57 3.27
C GLU A 74 -7.33 4.49 4.08
N GLY A 75 -7.67 4.36 5.36
CA GLY A 75 -7.09 3.36 6.25
C GLY A 75 -7.96 2.10 6.33
N PHE A 76 -7.33 0.93 6.28
CA PHE A 76 -7.98 -0.38 6.35
C PHE A 76 -7.14 -1.37 7.15
N GLN A 77 -7.72 -2.52 7.47
CA GLN A 77 -7.01 -3.66 8.04
C GLN A 77 -7.13 -4.84 7.08
N VAL A 78 -6.01 -5.51 6.81
CA VAL A 78 -5.95 -6.74 6.00
C VAL A 78 -5.58 -7.89 6.91
N VAL A 79 -6.34 -8.99 6.82
CA VAL A 79 -6.03 -10.23 7.53
C VAL A 79 -5.33 -11.19 6.56
N GLU A 80 -4.13 -11.61 6.91
CA GLU A 80 -3.32 -12.55 6.15
C GLU A 80 -2.91 -13.72 7.05
N GLY A 81 -3.58 -14.86 6.88
CA GLY A 81 -3.46 -15.99 7.80
C GLY A 81 -3.96 -15.63 9.21
N PHE A 82 -3.07 -15.71 10.20
CA PHE A 82 -3.35 -15.36 11.60
C PHE A 82 -2.93 -13.92 11.97
N PHE A 83 -2.55 -13.09 11.00
CA PHE A 83 -2.04 -11.74 11.24
C PHE A 83 -3.01 -10.69 10.72
N THR A 84 -3.26 -9.63 11.51
CA THR A 84 -3.99 -8.44 11.07
C THR A 84 -3.02 -7.30 10.88
N GLN A 85 -3.00 -6.73 9.68
CA GLN A 85 -2.07 -5.68 9.29
C GLN A 85 -2.82 -4.39 8.96
N PRO A 86 -2.52 -3.26 9.63
CA PRO A 86 -3.03 -1.98 9.21
C PRO A 86 -2.40 -1.56 7.88
N ARG A 87 -3.22 -1.05 6.96
CA ARG A 87 -2.81 -0.53 5.66
C ARG A 87 -3.42 0.84 5.41
N LEU A 88 -2.66 1.70 4.76
CA LEU A 88 -3.17 2.93 4.16
C LEU A 88 -3.14 2.77 2.65
N VAL A 89 -4.26 3.08 1.99
CA VAL A 89 -4.45 2.84 0.57
C VAL A 89 -4.62 4.17 -0.13
N LEU A 90 -3.77 4.42 -1.12
CA LEU A 90 -3.80 5.60 -1.96
C LEU A 90 -4.65 5.35 -3.19
N LEU A 91 -5.62 6.22 -3.42
CA LEU A 91 -6.63 6.10 -4.46
C LEU A 91 -6.60 7.31 -5.39
N ILE A 92 -6.70 7.06 -6.71
CA ILE A 92 -7.11 8.07 -7.68
C ILE A 92 -8.57 7.78 -8.05
N HIS A 93 -9.50 8.60 -7.57
CA HIS A 93 -10.94 8.32 -7.56
C HIS A 93 -11.27 6.98 -6.87
N ARG A 94 -11.55 5.92 -7.65
CA ARG A 94 -11.88 4.57 -7.18
C ARG A 94 -10.77 3.55 -7.46
N ARG A 95 -9.64 3.99 -8.01
CA ARG A 95 -8.54 3.11 -8.41
C ARG A 95 -7.46 3.17 -7.36
N VAL A 96 -7.10 2.02 -6.79
CA VAL A 96 -5.91 1.92 -5.93
C VAL A 96 -4.67 2.08 -6.79
N VAL A 97 -3.81 2.99 -6.36
CA VAL A 97 -2.53 3.30 -7.02
C VAL A 97 -1.35 3.21 -6.07
N GLY A 98 -1.60 3.01 -4.77
CA GLY A 98 -0.56 2.61 -3.84
C GLY A 98 -1.06 2.16 -2.48
N GLN A 99 -0.15 1.60 -1.69
CA GLN A 99 -0.40 1.10 -0.35
C GLN A 99 0.82 1.30 0.56
N LEU A 100 0.58 1.72 1.81
CA LEU A 100 1.57 1.80 2.89
C LEU A 100 1.18 0.81 4.00
N TYR A 101 2.11 -0.04 4.41
CA TYR A 101 1.89 -1.07 5.43
C TYR A 101 3.20 -1.43 6.14
N CYS A 102 3.13 -2.03 7.33
CA CYS A 102 4.31 -2.54 8.05
C CYS A 102 4.69 -3.94 7.55
N SER A 103 5.96 -4.33 7.59
CA SER A 103 6.32 -5.75 7.40
C SER A 103 5.68 -6.65 8.46
N ARG A 104 5.64 -7.95 8.18
CA ARG A 104 5.01 -8.94 9.06
C ARG A 104 5.62 -8.99 10.47
N ASP A 105 6.92 -8.75 10.57
CA ASP A 105 7.67 -8.67 11.83
C ASP A 105 7.64 -7.27 12.48
N GLY A 106 7.01 -6.29 11.82
CA GLY A 106 6.93 -4.91 12.29
C GLY A 106 8.24 -4.11 12.24
N GLN A 107 9.29 -4.67 11.63
CA GLN A 107 10.63 -4.06 11.61
C GLN A 107 10.89 -3.12 10.42
N SER A 108 9.95 -3.01 9.48
CA SER A 108 10.04 -2.10 8.34
C SER A 108 8.67 -1.59 7.91
N LEU A 109 8.68 -0.53 7.11
CA LEU A 109 7.54 -0.03 6.37
C LEU A 109 7.70 -0.35 4.88
N GLN A 110 6.59 -0.60 4.22
CA GLN A 110 6.50 -0.95 2.81
C GLN A 110 5.52 0.03 2.15
N LEU A 111 6.02 0.78 1.17
CA LEU A 111 5.23 1.68 0.33
C LEU A 111 5.31 1.21 -1.11
N GLU A 112 4.19 0.73 -1.63
CA GLU A 112 4.11 0.28 -3.01
C GLU A 112 3.20 1.19 -3.80
N PHE A 113 3.73 1.80 -4.86
CA PHE A 113 2.96 2.49 -5.88
C PHE A 113 2.79 1.57 -7.07
N ARG A 114 1.64 0.89 -7.13
CA ARG A 114 1.29 -0.02 -8.22
C ARG A 114 -0.20 0.06 -8.52
N GLU A 115 -0.55 0.06 -9.80
CA GLU A 115 -1.94 -0.13 -10.23
C GLU A 115 -2.30 -1.61 -10.03
N ARG A 116 -2.86 -1.93 -8.87
CA ARG A 116 -3.36 -3.28 -8.57
C ARG A 116 -4.60 -3.55 -9.42
N THR A 117 -4.52 -4.53 -10.32
CA THR A 117 -5.61 -4.90 -11.24
C THR A 117 -6.79 -5.48 -10.49
N ASP A 118 -6.53 -6.27 -9.46
CA ASP A 118 -7.53 -6.75 -8.50
C ASP A 118 -8.24 -5.57 -7.84
N ALA A 119 -7.52 -4.53 -7.42
CA ALA A 119 -8.13 -3.34 -6.84
C ALA A 119 -9.03 -2.52 -7.81
N ARG A 120 -8.99 -2.80 -9.12
CA ARG A 120 -9.86 -2.20 -10.14
C ARG A 120 -11.19 -2.95 -10.29
N ASP A 121 -11.18 -4.27 -10.10
CA ASP A 121 -12.36 -5.17 -10.09
C ASP A 121 -13.02 -5.24 -8.71
N MET A 122 -12.26 -4.94 -7.67
CA MET A 122 -12.70 -4.81 -6.29
C MET A 122 -13.41 -3.47 -6.07
N GLY A 123 -14.60 -3.34 -6.64
CA GLY A 123 -15.48 -2.18 -6.47
C GLY A 123 -15.87 -1.93 -5.01
N ASN A 124 -15.09 -1.10 -4.30
CA ASN A 124 -15.45 -0.05 -3.32
C ASN A 124 -16.55 -0.25 -2.24
N ALA A 125 -17.06 -1.45 -1.97
CA ALA A 125 -17.95 -1.67 -0.81
C ALA A 125 -17.97 -3.13 -0.33
N VAL A 126 -17.91 -4.11 -1.24
CA VAL A 126 -18.01 -5.54 -0.88
C VAL A 126 -16.73 -6.09 -0.24
N LEU A 127 -15.59 -5.46 -0.51
CA LEU A 127 -14.29 -5.84 0.09
C LEU A 127 -13.87 -4.94 1.25
N ALA A 128 -14.67 -3.90 1.51
CA ALA A 128 -14.55 -3.05 2.69
C ALA A 128 -15.61 -3.37 3.76
N LEU A 129 -16.72 -4.07 3.44
CA LEU A 129 -17.83 -4.35 4.38
C LEU A 129 -18.49 -5.75 4.25
N GLY A 130 -18.01 -6.67 3.42
CA GLY A 130 -18.60 -8.01 3.25
C GLY A 130 -18.05 -9.06 4.22
N ARG A 131 -18.91 -9.95 4.73
CA ARG A 131 -18.50 -11.12 5.55
C ARG A 131 -17.44 -11.96 4.82
N LEU A 132 -16.48 -12.43 5.61
CA LEU A 132 -15.25 -13.22 5.35
C LEU A 132 -15.28 -14.32 4.26
N SER A 133 -16.43 -14.68 3.70
CA SER A 133 -16.58 -15.81 2.76
C SER A 133 -15.90 -15.63 1.40
N PHE A 134 -15.54 -14.40 1.02
CA PHE A 134 -14.96 -14.10 -0.30
C PHE A 134 -13.44 -13.93 -0.28
N ASN A 135 -12.81 -13.95 0.90
CA ASN A 135 -11.34 -13.93 1.06
C ASN A 135 -10.76 -15.35 1.17
N VAL A 136 -11.38 -16.31 0.49
CA VAL A 136 -10.76 -17.61 0.27
C VAL A 136 -9.90 -17.45 -0.97
N HIS A 137 -8.62 -17.11 -0.78
CA HIS A 137 -7.64 -17.77 -1.62
C HIS A 137 -7.82 -19.25 -1.33
N THR A 138 -8.53 -19.95 -2.22
CA THR A 138 -8.44 -21.41 -2.26
C THR A 138 -6.96 -21.71 -2.30
N PRO A 139 -6.42 -22.48 -1.35
CA PRO A 139 -5.05 -22.92 -1.47
C PRO A 139 -5.00 -23.71 -2.78
N LEU A 140 -4.30 -23.18 -3.77
CA LEU A 140 -3.84 -23.98 -4.90
C LEU A 140 -2.88 -25.02 -4.31
N GLY A 141 -3.45 -26.16 -3.92
CA GLY A 141 -2.78 -27.23 -3.19
C GLY A 141 -3.70 -28.06 -2.30
N SER A 142 -4.85 -28.51 -2.83
CA SER A 142 -5.57 -29.76 -2.52
C SER A 142 -5.73 -30.24 -1.07
N ALA A 143 -7.00 -30.35 -0.64
CA ALA A 143 -7.43 -31.54 0.10
C ALA A 143 -7.88 -32.61 -0.92
N PRO A 144 -7.36 -33.85 -0.89
CA PRO A 144 -8.18 -34.99 -1.24
C PRO A 144 -9.09 -35.29 -0.05
N ALA A 145 -10.37 -35.47 -0.37
CA ALA A 145 -11.45 -35.76 0.55
C ALA A 145 -11.15 -36.94 1.48
N ASP A 146 -11.83 -36.93 2.63
CA ASP A 146 -12.14 -38.14 3.38
C ASP A 146 -12.55 -39.27 2.42
N SER A 147 -11.76 -40.34 2.41
CA SER A 147 -12.25 -41.66 2.08
C SER A 147 -12.18 -42.48 3.36
N ILE A 148 -13.28 -42.42 4.11
CA ILE A 148 -13.72 -43.52 4.98
C ILE A 148 -13.89 -44.73 4.05
N HIS A 149 -13.06 -45.75 4.25
CA HIS A 149 -13.43 -47.17 4.17
C HIS A 149 -12.34 -48.04 4.81
#